data_AF-A0A510TJ52-F1
#
_entry.id   AF-A0A510TJ52-F1
#
_cell.length_a   1.000
_cell.length_b   1.000
_cell.length_c   1.000
_cell.angle_alpha   90.00
_cell.angle_beta   90.00
_cell.angle_gamma   90.00
#
_symmetry.space_group_name_H-M   'P 1'
#
loop_
_entity.id
_entity.type
_entity.pdbx_description
1 polymer ?
#
loop_
_entity_poly.entity_id
_entity_poly.type
_entity_poly.pdbx_seq_one_letter_code
_entity_poly.pdbx_strand_id
1 'polypeptide(L)' 'MARSHSEVGAFFEGLELLPPGIVSVARWRPEETPDDAAPVSLYGVVGLKR' A
#
# COMPACT_ATOMS: atom_id res chain seq x y z
N MET A 1 5.97 -14.01 10.07
CA MET A 1 5.16 -14.11 8.83
C MET A 1 4.66 -12.71 8.51
N ALA A 2 4.83 -12.22 7.28
CA ALA A 2 4.24 -10.95 6.87
C ALA A 2 2.72 -11.11 6.69
N ARG A 3 1.94 -10.05 7.00
CA ARG A 3 0.50 -10.04 6.69
C ARG A 3 0.30 -10.13 5.17
N SER A 4 -0.74 -10.82 4.75
CA SER A 4 -1.22 -10.83 3.38
C SER A 4 -1.87 -9.50 3.00
N HIS A 5 -2.04 -9.26 1.70
CA HIS A 5 -2.70 -8.06 1.18
C HIS A 5 -4.12 -7.89 1.73
N SER A 6 -4.90 -8.98 1.82
CA SER A 6 -6.27 -8.94 2.36
C SER A 6 -6.29 -8.66 3.86
N GLU A 7 -5.38 -9.23 4.63
CA GLU A 7 -5.25 -8.93 6.06
C GLU A 7 -4.84 -7.47 6.32
N VAL A 8 -4.07 -6.86 5.42
CA VAL A 8 -3.80 -5.41 5.47
C VAL A 8 -5.04 -4.61 5.11
N GLY A 9 -5.80 -5.04 4.10
CA GLY A 9 -7.04 -4.38 3.68
C GLY A 9 -8.11 -4.30 4.77
N ALA A 10 -8.19 -5.31 5.63
CA ALA A 10 -9.13 -5.33 6.76
C ALA A 10 -8.95 -4.12 7.72
N PHE A 11 -7.74 -3.56 7.84
CA PHE A 11 -7.52 -2.37 8.68
C PHE A 11 -8.13 -1.09 8.12
N PHE A 12 -8.46 -1.06 6.84
CA PHE A 12 -8.98 0.11 6.13
C PHE A 12 -10.46 -0.03 5.79
N GLU A 13 -11.16 -1.03 6.33
CA GLU A 13 -12.60 -1.17 6.20
C GLU A 13 -13.31 0.12 6.67
N GLY A 14 -14.23 0.62 5.83
CA GLY A 14 -14.96 1.87 6.08
C GLY A 14 -14.19 3.16 5.77
N LEU A 15 -12.94 3.07 5.29
CA LEU A 15 -12.18 4.21 4.79
C LEU A 15 -12.20 4.27 3.26
N GLU A 16 -12.13 5.49 2.72
CA GLU A 16 -11.96 5.68 1.28
C GLU A 16 -10.47 5.54 0.93
N LEU A 17 -10.09 4.44 0.27
CA LEU A 17 -8.71 4.21 -0.14
C LEU A 17 -8.30 5.15 -1.27
N LEU A 18 -7.22 5.89 -1.06
CA LEU A 18 -6.66 6.74 -2.10
C LEU A 18 -5.89 5.89 -3.13
N PRO A 19 -5.98 6.21 -4.44
CA PRO A 19 -5.13 5.57 -5.45
C PRO A 19 -3.64 5.73 -5.11
N PRO A 20 -2.81 4.67 -5.27
CA PRO A 20 -3.09 3.41 -5.98
C PRO A 20 -3.72 2.28 -5.13
N GLY A 21 -4.18 2.55 -3.90
CA GLY A 21 -4.66 1.53 -2.97
C GLY A 21 -3.52 0.85 -2.22
N ILE A 22 -3.64 -0.46 -1.97
CA ILE A 22 -2.64 -1.25 -1.23
C ILE A 22 -1.61 -1.81 -2.21
N VAL A 23 -0.39 -1.30 -2.14
CA VAL A 23 0.73 -1.73 -2.99
C VAL A 23 1.98 -1.94 -2.14
N SER A 24 3.07 -2.45 -2.73
CA SER A 24 4.38 -2.34 -2.07
C SER A 24 4.68 -0.88 -1.76
N VAL A 25 5.24 -0.59 -0.58
CA VAL A 25 5.50 0.80 -0.15
C VAL A 25 6.38 1.56 -1.15
N ALA A 26 7.32 0.89 -1.82
CA ALA A 26 8.18 1.47 -2.85
C ALA A 26 7.42 1.95 -4.10
N ARG A 27 6.17 1.50 -4.30
CA ARG A 27 5.30 1.86 -5.43
C ARG A 27 4.21 2.87 -5.05
N TRP A 28 4.16 3.30 -3.79
CA TRP A 28 3.13 4.24 -3.36
C TRP A 28 3.56 5.68 -3.67
N ARG A 29 2.98 6.25 -4.75
CA ARG A 29 3.25 7.63 -5.24
C ARG A 29 4.73 8.03 -5.16
N PRO A 30 5.64 7.25 -5.78
CA PRO A 30 7.06 7.53 -5.71
C PRO A 30 7.38 8.82 -6.49
N GLU A 31 8.38 9.58 -6.03
CA GLU A 31 8.83 10.80 -6.71
C GLU A 31 9.60 10.47 -8.01
N GLU A 32 10.30 9.34 -8.02
CA GLU A 32 11.00 8.80 -9.19
C GLU A 32 10.34 7.50 -9.64
N THR A 33 10.47 7.16 -10.94
CA THR A 33 9.99 5.84 -11.39
C THR A 33 10.79 4.78 -10.65
N PRO A 34 10.14 3.84 -9.93
CA PRO A 34 10.87 2.77 -9.30
C PRO A 34 11.61 2.03 -10.41
N ASP A 35 12.94 2.03 -10.36
CA ASP A 35 13.73 1.00 -11.03
C ASP A 35 13.25 -0.38 -10.54
N ASP A 36 13.70 -1.48 -11.13
CA ASP A 36 13.44 -2.86 -10.64
C ASP A 36 14.00 -3.07 -9.21
N ALA A 37 13.43 -2.34 -8.25
CA ALA A 37 13.84 -2.25 -6.88
C ALA A 37 13.57 -3.60 -6.25
N ALA A 38 14.55 -4.06 -5.48
CA ALA A 38 14.46 -5.32 -4.77
C ALA A 38 13.11 -5.41 -4.03
N PRO A 39 12.44 -6.58 -4.06
CA PRO A 39 11.12 -6.74 -3.50
C PRO A 39 11.09 -6.31 -2.02
N VAL A 40 10.35 -5.25 -1.71
CA VAL A 40 10.17 -4.74 -0.35
C VAL A 40 9.00 -5.46 0.31
N SER A 41 9.22 -6.02 1.49
CA SER A 41 8.23 -6.79 2.26
C SER A 41 7.20 -5.93 3.03
N LEU A 42 7.02 -4.67 2.63
CA LEU A 42 6.14 -3.70 3.29
C LEU A 42 5.06 -3.21 2.31
N TYR A 43 3.85 -3.04 2.82
CA TYR A 43 2.74 -2.44 2.09
C TYR A 43 2.62 -0.94 2.41
N GLY A 44 2.26 -0.15 1.39
CA GLY A 44 1.83 1.24 1.52
C GLY A 44 0.36 1.39 1.13
N VAL A 45 -0.39 2.15 1.93
CA VAL A 45 -1.82 2.44 1.73
C VAL A 45 -2.20 3.68 2.55
N VAL A 46 -3.12 4.50 2.03
CA VAL A 46 -3.70 5.65 2.73
C VAL A 46 -5.21 5.62 2.58
N GLY A 47 -5.91 5.76 3.70
CA GLY A 47 -7.37 5.84 3.76
C GLY A 47 -7.83 7.19 4.30
N LEU A 48 -8.82 7.79 3.64
CA LEU A 48 -9.48 9.00 4.11
C LEU A 48 -10.68 8.62 4.99
N LYS A 49 -10.73 9.22 6.19
CA LYS A 49 -11.91 9.17 7.06
C LYS A 49 -12.79 10.40 6.80
N ARG A 50 -14.08 10.17 6.60
CA ARG A 50 -15.07 11.24 6.44
C ARG A 50 -15.48 11.83 7.79
#